data_AF-A0A536PMG7-F1
#
_entry.id   AF-A0A536PMG7-F1
#
_cell.length_a   1.000
_cell.length_b   1.000
_cell.length_c   1.000
_cell.angle_alpha   90.00
_cell.angle_beta   90.00
_cell.angle_gamma   90.00
#
_symmetry.space_group_name_H-M   'P 1'
#
loop_
_entity.id
_entity.type
_entity.pdbx_description
1 polymer ?
#
loop_
_entity_poly.entity_id
_entity_poly.type
_entity_poly.pdbx_seq_one_letter_code
_entity_poly.pdbx_strand_id
1 'polypeptide(L)'
;MVRDPTRTTARNEEPELPPNIFVIGLLHDLKAGNYSRQAWGAFIRASWVRSLQIIQENGELRSSWLRFAVAGITGIVIATVAVLRFAPQDALLFLVTSLLWWGVLMSDVGLHLGLMVNLESGELQRTLGWPNRLTELRGFSSIWVAWGAHWASGGVYVPLVAVFGVAAATDLVDGWLARRRHAATRWGRLYDPFIDGIFFSVSAISLAAIGVVPQWLAALITFRYAFPIVGGMAFLFVRRRTLRVRHTMWGRLSSGGIAVTVFAAAGMTWLGLPFSTVAPGLYVAVCIAMLGAFITILLKGIEQA
;
A
#
# COMPACT_ATOMS: atom_id res chain seq x y z
N MET A 1 46.94 31.72 -16.18
CA MET A 1 46.04 32.55 -15.35
C MET A 1 45.80 31.83 -14.04
N VAL A 2 46.04 32.54 -12.94
CA VAL A 2 46.15 32.05 -11.57
C VAL A 2 44.75 31.72 -11.01
N ARG A 3 44.59 30.59 -10.30
CA ARG A 3 43.38 30.27 -9.53
C ARG A 3 43.39 31.09 -8.24
N ASP A 4 42.36 31.91 -8.07
CA ASP A 4 42.06 32.63 -6.82
C ASP A 4 41.39 31.66 -5.81
N PRO A 5 41.93 31.49 -4.58
CA PRO A 5 41.38 30.58 -3.58
C PRO A 5 40.42 31.26 -2.58
N THR A 6 39.89 32.45 -2.85
CA THR A 6 39.01 33.16 -1.89
C THR A 6 37.58 33.34 -2.38
N ARG A 7 36.75 32.29 -2.27
CA ARG A 7 35.30 32.46 -2.22
C ARG A 7 34.65 31.47 -1.25
N THR A 8 34.59 31.87 0.01
CA THR A 8 33.80 31.24 1.05
C THR A 8 32.34 31.72 0.96
N THR A 9 31.44 30.75 1.01
CA THR A 9 30.04 30.82 1.48
C THR A 9 29.04 31.70 0.72
N ALA A 10 28.30 31.06 -0.19
CA ALA A 10 26.85 31.20 -0.24
C ALA A 10 26.24 29.80 0.02
N ARG A 11 25.82 29.56 1.28
CA ARG A 11 24.79 28.57 1.59
C ARG A 11 23.54 29.04 0.84
N ASN A 12 22.94 28.18 0.00
CA ASN A 12 21.54 28.17 -0.47
C ASN A 12 21.35 27.79 -1.95
N GLU A 13 22.33 27.20 -2.61
CA GLU A 13 22.08 26.46 -3.85
C GLU A 13 22.20 24.97 -3.53
N GLU A 14 21.08 24.37 -3.10
CA GLU A 14 20.96 22.91 -3.14
C GLU A 14 21.10 22.50 -4.61
N PRO A 15 22.10 21.68 -4.98
CA PRO A 15 22.23 21.25 -6.37
C PRO A 15 20.97 20.49 -6.77
N GLU A 16 20.44 20.79 -7.96
CA GLU A 16 19.43 20.00 -8.68
C GLU A 16 20.04 18.63 -9.02
N LEU A 17 20.20 17.80 -7.99
CA LEU A 17 20.67 16.45 -8.12
C LEU A 17 19.55 15.62 -8.76
N PRO A 18 19.87 14.73 -9.72
CA PRO A 18 18.93 13.78 -10.28
C PRO A 18 18.10 13.11 -9.16
N PRO A 19 16.80 12.83 -9.35
CA PRO A 19 15.90 12.34 -8.29
C PRO A 19 16.44 11.12 -7.53
N ASN A 20 17.21 10.29 -8.22
CA ASN A 20 17.96 9.17 -7.67
C ASN A 20 18.94 9.55 -6.54
N ILE A 21 19.75 10.58 -6.75
CA ILE A 21 20.85 10.97 -5.85
C ILE A 21 20.30 11.64 -4.59
N PHE A 22 19.16 12.34 -4.70
CA PHE A 22 18.51 12.96 -3.55
C PHE A 22 18.03 11.96 -2.50
N VAL A 23 17.27 10.94 -2.91
CA VAL A 23 16.78 9.89 -1.98
C VAL A 23 17.96 9.15 -1.36
N ILE A 24 19.01 8.90 -2.15
CA ILE A 24 20.25 8.32 -1.65
C ILE A 24 20.93 9.25 -0.63
N GLY A 25 20.95 10.55 -0.87
CA GLY A 25 21.47 11.58 0.04
C GLY A 25 20.70 11.64 1.36
N LEU A 26 19.37 11.73 1.32
CA LEU A 26 18.52 11.71 2.52
C LEU A 26 18.71 10.44 3.34
N LEU A 27 18.79 9.29 2.69
CA LEU A 27 19.04 8.01 3.37
C LEU A 27 20.45 7.95 3.95
N HIS A 28 21.43 8.53 3.25
CA HIS A 28 22.79 8.65 3.74
C HIS A 28 22.83 9.54 5.00
N ASP A 29 22.15 10.68 5.00
CA ASP A 29 22.07 11.60 6.13
C ASP A 29 21.33 10.99 7.32
N LEU A 30 20.24 10.25 7.06
CA LEU A 30 19.52 9.51 8.10
C LEU A 30 20.41 8.43 8.74
N LYS A 31 21.19 7.72 7.92
CA LYS A 31 22.14 6.71 8.38
C LYS A 31 23.31 7.33 9.14
N ALA A 32 23.84 8.47 8.67
CA ALA A 32 24.89 9.24 9.35
C ALA A 32 24.40 9.77 10.71
N GLY A 33 23.14 10.19 10.80
CA GLY A 33 22.45 10.55 12.03
C GLY A 33 22.05 9.36 12.92
N ASN A 34 22.52 8.15 12.58
CA ASN A 34 22.30 6.88 13.28
C ASN A 34 20.83 6.65 13.65
N TYR A 35 19.91 6.98 12.74
CA TYR A 35 18.46 6.84 12.92
C TYR A 35 17.91 7.48 14.21
N SER A 36 18.57 8.54 14.71
CA SER A 36 18.08 9.27 15.88
C SER A 36 16.75 9.97 15.60
N ARG A 37 15.99 10.31 16.66
CA ARG A 37 14.73 11.06 16.52
C ARG A 37 14.92 12.40 15.77
N GLN A 38 16.04 13.07 16.01
CA GLN A 38 16.38 14.32 15.30
C GLN A 38 16.69 14.08 13.82
N ALA A 39 17.44 13.03 13.49
CA ALA A 39 17.72 12.66 12.10
C ALA A 39 16.45 12.27 11.34
N TRP A 40 15.53 11.53 11.98
CA TRP A 40 14.20 11.26 11.43
C TRP A 40 13.39 12.55 11.21
N GLY A 41 13.38 13.45 12.19
CA GLY A 41 12.70 14.74 12.04
C GLY A 41 13.29 15.64 10.94
N ALA A 42 14.60 15.52 10.68
CA ALA A 42 15.27 16.20 9.56
C ALA A 42 14.93 15.53 8.23
N PHE A 43 14.99 14.20 8.14
CA PHE A 43 14.63 13.41 6.96
C PHE A 43 13.18 13.68 6.53
N ILE A 44 12.22 13.61 7.45
CA ILE A 44 10.80 13.84 7.14
C ILE A 44 10.60 15.27 6.65
N ARG A 45 11.20 16.27 7.30
CA ARG A 45 11.09 17.67 6.87
C ARG A 45 11.73 17.91 5.51
N ALA A 46 12.92 17.39 5.26
CA ALA A 46 13.60 17.56 3.98
C ALA A 46 12.86 16.83 2.84
N SER A 47 12.36 15.61 3.10
CA SER A 47 11.50 14.87 2.16
C SER A 47 10.21 15.64 1.87
N TRP A 48 9.60 16.25 2.88
CA TRP A 48 8.39 17.05 2.75
C TRP A 48 8.60 18.31 1.91
N VAL A 49 9.59 19.14 2.27
CA VAL A 49 9.90 20.40 1.58
C VAL A 49 10.20 20.13 0.11
N ARG A 50 11.00 19.10 -0.17
CA ARG A 50 11.37 18.74 -1.54
C ARG A 50 10.19 18.19 -2.34
N SER A 51 9.33 17.39 -1.73
CA SER A 51 8.12 16.91 -2.40
C SER A 51 7.23 18.08 -2.81
N LEU A 52 7.05 19.08 -1.94
CA LEU A 52 6.33 20.31 -2.27
C LEU A 52 6.97 21.11 -3.41
N GLN A 53 8.31 21.25 -3.42
CA GLN A 53 9.04 21.92 -4.51
C GLN A 53 8.82 21.19 -5.85
N ILE A 54 9.01 19.87 -5.87
CA ILE A 54 8.84 19.05 -7.07
C ILE A 54 7.41 19.16 -7.62
N ILE A 55 6.39 19.21 -6.75
CA ILE A 55 4.99 19.38 -7.15
C ILE A 55 4.73 20.76 -7.77
N GLN A 56 5.41 21.80 -7.30
CA GLN A 56 5.32 23.15 -7.86
C GLN A 56 6.02 23.23 -9.22
N GLU A 57 7.16 22.56 -9.37
CA GLU A 57 7.97 22.53 -10.59
C GLU A 57 7.37 21.63 -11.68
N ASN A 58 6.71 20.52 -11.32
CA ASN A 58 6.17 19.55 -12.25
C ASN A 58 4.64 19.65 -12.38
N GLY A 59 4.20 20.63 -13.16
CA GLY A 59 2.76 20.89 -13.42
C GLY A 59 2.00 19.69 -13.96
N GLU A 60 2.61 18.87 -14.84
CA GLU A 60 1.98 17.67 -15.39
C GLU A 60 1.67 16.62 -14.31
N LEU A 61 2.63 16.32 -13.44
CA LEU A 61 2.49 15.33 -12.37
C LEU A 61 1.45 15.77 -11.35
N ARG A 62 1.53 17.03 -10.91
CA ARG A 62 0.53 17.65 -10.03
C ARG A 62 -0.87 17.59 -10.64
N SER A 63 -1.01 17.93 -11.92
CA SER A 63 -2.30 17.89 -12.61
C SER A 63 -2.85 16.46 -12.71
N SER A 64 -1.98 15.47 -12.94
CA SER A 64 -2.37 14.05 -12.95
C SER A 64 -2.88 13.60 -11.58
N TRP A 65 -2.19 13.98 -10.50
CA TRP A 65 -2.61 13.67 -9.13
C TRP A 65 -3.94 14.34 -8.80
N LEU A 66 -4.11 15.63 -9.09
CA LEU A 66 -5.37 16.36 -8.86
C LEU A 66 -6.55 15.74 -9.61
N ARG A 67 -6.38 15.41 -10.90
CA ARG A 67 -7.42 14.74 -11.68
C ARG A 67 -7.81 13.40 -11.07
N PHE A 68 -6.84 12.64 -10.59
CA PHE A 68 -7.09 11.35 -9.94
C PHE A 68 -7.83 11.54 -8.62
N ALA A 69 -7.41 12.50 -7.78
CA ALA A 69 -8.08 12.82 -6.52
C ALA A 69 -9.54 13.26 -6.73
N VAL A 70 -9.80 14.14 -7.70
CA VAL A 70 -11.15 14.61 -8.04
C VAL A 70 -12.02 13.49 -8.62
N ALA A 71 -11.45 12.63 -9.46
CA ALA A 71 -12.16 11.47 -9.99
C ALA A 71 -12.60 10.51 -8.88
N GLY A 72 -11.74 10.27 -7.87
CA GLY A 72 -12.09 9.47 -6.70
C GLY A 72 -13.22 10.09 -5.87
N ILE A 73 -13.16 11.41 -5.60
CA ILE A 73 -14.25 12.14 -4.92
C ILE A 73 -15.57 11.99 -5.70
N THR A 74 -15.52 12.16 -7.01
CA THR A 74 -16.70 12.03 -7.87
C THR A 74 -17.27 10.61 -7.79
N GLY A 75 -16.40 9.59 -7.86
CA GLY A 75 -16.79 8.19 -7.70
C GLY A 75 -17.43 7.89 -6.35
N ILE A 76 -16.91 8.46 -5.26
CA ILE A 76 -17.47 8.34 -3.91
C ILE A 76 -18.87 8.95 -3.83
N VAL A 77 -19.06 10.14 -4.41
CA VAL A 77 -20.38 10.81 -4.43
C VAL A 77 -21.38 9.96 -5.21
N ILE A 78 -21.01 9.45 -6.40
CA ILE A 78 -21.87 8.56 -7.19
C ILE A 78 -22.22 7.28 -6.42
N ALA A 79 -21.23 6.67 -5.78
CA ALA A 79 -21.45 5.47 -4.97
C ALA A 79 -22.39 5.74 -3.80
N THR A 80 -22.26 6.90 -3.15
CA THR A 80 -23.15 7.32 -2.07
C THR A 80 -24.59 7.46 -2.56
N VAL A 81 -24.80 8.00 -3.77
CA VAL A 81 -26.13 8.05 -4.39
C VAL A 81 -26.71 6.65 -4.62
N ALA A 82 -25.88 5.66 -4.95
CA ALA A 82 -26.32 4.27 -5.03
C ALA A 82 -26.66 3.69 -3.65
N VAL A 83 -25.87 3.99 -2.62
CA VAL A 83 -26.12 3.57 -1.22
C VAL A 83 -27.46 4.10 -0.70
N LEU A 84 -27.84 5.33 -1.06
CA LEU A 84 -29.15 5.90 -0.71
C LEU A 84 -30.34 5.05 -1.19
N ARG A 85 -30.16 4.16 -2.19
CA ARG A 85 -31.22 3.29 -2.70
C ARG A 85 -31.50 2.07 -1.83
N PHE A 86 -30.54 1.61 -1.03
CA PHE A 86 -30.68 0.36 -0.26
C PHE A 86 -30.31 0.49 1.22
N ALA A 87 -29.50 1.48 1.60
CA ALA A 87 -29.11 1.75 2.98
C ALA A 87 -29.03 3.27 3.24
N PRO A 88 -30.16 4.01 3.15
CA PRO A 88 -30.17 5.46 3.28
C PRO A 88 -29.63 5.96 4.63
N GLN A 89 -29.84 5.20 5.71
CA GLN A 89 -29.34 5.50 7.05
C GLN A 89 -27.80 5.51 7.13
N ASP A 90 -27.13 4.74 6.27
CA ASP A 90 -25.67 4.60 6.28
C ASP A 90 -24.97 5.56 5.31
N ALA A 91 -25.71 6.14 4.36
CA ALA A 91 -25.15 6.87 3.23
C ALA A 91 -24.25 8.05 3.65
N LEU A 92 -24.64 8.80 4.70
CA LEU A 92 -23.82 9.91 5.20
C LEU A 92 -22.51 9.41 5.79
N LEU A 93 -22.56 8.37 6.62
CA LEU A 93 -21.38 7.82 7.26
C LEU A 93 -20.47 7.13 6.23
N PHE A 94 -21.04 6.46 5.23
CA PHE A 94 -20.32 5.91 4.08
C PHE A 94 -19.58 6.99 3.30
N LEU A 95 -20.26 8.10 2.99
CA LEU A 95 -19.67 9.24 2.28
C LEU A 95 -18.49 9.82 3.06
N VAL A 96 -18.72 10.15 4.33
CA VAL A 96 -17.71 10.80 5.20
C VAL A 96 -16.50 9.89 5.37
N THR A 97 -16.70 8.63 5.75
CA THR A 97 -15.59 7.69 5.95
C THR A 97 -14.83 7.40 4.66
N SER A 98 -15.52 7.29 3.52
CA SER A 98 -14.87 7.12 2.21
C SER A 98 -14.07 8.35 1.79
N LEU A 99 -14.60 9.56 1.98
CA LEU A 99 -13.88 10.81 1.69
C LEU A 99 -12.67 11.00 2.60
N LEU A 100 -12.80 10.70 3.90
CA LEU A 100 -11.69 10.78 4.85
C LEU A 100 -10.57 9.81 4.44
N TRP A 101 -10.90 8.55 4.14
CA TRP A 101 -9.92 7.56 3.72
C TRP A 101 -9.25 7.93 2.39
N TRP A 102 -10.04 8.38 1.41
CA TRP A 102 -9.50 8.89 0.14
C TRP A 102 -8.61 10.12 0.34
N GLY A 103 -8.97 11.01 1.27
CA GLY A 103 -8.17 12.16 1.64
C GLY A 103 -6.83 11.76 2.26
N VAL A 104 -6.80 10.73 3.11
CA VAL A 104 -5.55 10.18 3.67
C VAL A 104 -4.65 9.63 2.56
N LEU A 105 -5.21 8.80 1.67
CA LEU A 105 -4.50 8.22 0.53
C LEU A 105 -3.95 9.29 -0.43
N MET A 106 -4.78 10.25 -0.85
CA MET A 106 -4.35 11.31 -1.75
C MET A 106 -3.37 12.27 -1.10
N SER A 107 -3.49 12.51 0.21
CA SER A 107 -2.50 13.24 0.97
C SER A 107 -1.18 12.49 0.93
N ASP A 108 -1.13 11.22 1.34
CA ASP A 108 0.11 10.42 1.34
C ASP A 108 0.80 10.40 -0.03
N VAL A 109 0.04 10.14 -1.10
CA VAL A 109 0.54 10.21 -2.48
C VAL A 109 1.12 11.59 -2.76
N GLY A 110 0.36 12.65 -2.44
CA GLY A 110 0.79 14.03 -2.59
C GLY A 110 2.11 14.30 -1.86
N LEU A 111 2.28 13.78 -0.65
CA LEU A 111 3.50 13.94 0.15
C LEU A 111 4.68 13.19 -0.44
N HIS A 112 4.46 12.14 -1.22
CA HIS A 112 5.51 11.29 -1.77
C HIS A 112 5.62 11.36 -3.30
N LEU A 113 4.97 12.32 -3.96
CA LEU A 113 5.10 12.54 -5.41
C LEU A 113 6.57 12.71 -5.84
N GLY A 114 7.39 13.38 -5.01
CA GLY A 114 8.83 13.52 -5.25
C GLY A 114 9.64 12.21 -5.26
N LEU A 115 9.05 11.09 -4.79
CA LEU A 115 9.64 9.76 -4.80
C LEU A 115 9.17 8.89 -5.97
N MET A 116 8.33 9.41 -6.88
CA MET A 116 7.83 8.71 -8.06
C MET A 116 8.87 8.62 -9.18
N VAL A 117 10.03 8.06 -8.83
CA VAL A 117 11.17 7.86 -9.72
C VAL A 117 11.06 6.47 -10.34
N ASN A 118 11.10 6.41 -11.68
CA ASN A 118 11.14 5.15 -12.41
C ASN A 118 12.45 4.40 -12.08
N LEU A 119 12.34 3.08 -11.89
CA LEU A 119 13.45 2.24 -11.47
C LEU A 119 14.49 1.97 -12.57
N GLU A 120 14.07 1.96 -13.83
CA GLU A 120 14.92 1.68 -14.99
C GLU A 120 15.57 2.96 -15.52
N SER A 121 14.78 4.02 -15.74
CA SER A 121 15.32 5.28 -16.26
C SER A 121 15.92 6.19 -15.18
N GLY A 122 15.56 6.02 -13.91
CA GLY A 122 16.03 6.91 -12.83
C GLY A 122 15.43 8.32 -12.87
N GLU A 123 14.52 8.58 -13.79
CA GLU A 123 13.82 9.86 -13.98
C GLU A 123 12.52 9.91 -13.19
N LEU A 124 12.10 11.13 -12.84
CA LEU A 124 10.80 11.38 -12.23
C LEU A 124 9.69 11.11 -13.26
N GLN A 125 8.64 10.40 -12.86
CA GLN A 125 7.50 10.19 -13.75
C GLN A 125 6.71 11.47 -13.97
N ARG A 126 6.29 11.72 -15.23
CA ARG A 126 5.46 12.87 -15.61
C ARG A 126 4.01 12.76 -15.12
N THR A 127 3.55 11.56 -14.83
CA THR A 127 2.19 11.28 -14.34
C THR A 127 2.26 10.24 -13.23
N LEU A 128 1.15 10.04 -12.51
CA LEU A 128 1.09 9.06 -11.43
C LEU A 128 1.44 7.63 -11.90
N GLY A 129 1.22 7.33 -13.18
CA GLY A 129 1.32 5.98 -13.72
C GLY A 129 0.11 5.11 -13.33
N TRP A 130 -0.25 4.18 -14.22
CA TRP A 130 -1.33 3.24 -13.95
C TRP A 130 -1.07 2.28 -12.77
N PRO A 131 0.16 1.74 -12.56
CA PRO A 131 0.43 0.87 -11.41
C PRO A 131 0.11 1.55 -10.09
N ASN A 132 0.63 2.76 -9.85
CA ASN A 132 0.39 3.48 -8.60
C ASN A 132 -1.10 3.80 -8.41
N ARG A 133 -1.83 4.13 -9.49
CA ARG A 133 -3.30 4.34 -9.41
C ARG A 133 -4.03 3.06 -9.00
N LEU A 134 -3.61 1.90 -9.48
CA LEU A 134 -4.21 0.61 -9.11
C LEU A 134 -3.92 0.29 -7.64
N THR A 135 -2.70 0.52 -7.17
CA THR A 135 -2.36 0.39 -5.74
C THR A 135 -3.26 1.30 -4.90
N GLU A 136 -3.39 2.57 -5.26
CA GLU A 136 -4.28 3.51 -4.55
C GLU A 136 -5.74 3.07 -4.55
N LEU A 137 -6.26 2.58 -5.68
CA LEU A 137 -7.62 2.06 -5.75
C LEU A 137 -7.82 0.80 -4.90
N ARG A 138 -6.78 -0.04 -4.76
CA ARG A 138 -6.79 -1.22 -3.87
C ARG A 138 -6.75 -0.80 -2.40
N GLY A 139 -5.97 0.22 -2.06
CA GLY A 139 -5.98 0.83 -0.73
C GLY A 139 -7.34 1.41 -0.41
N PHE A 140 -7.94 2.14 -1.36
CA PHE A 140 -9.26 2.72 -1.22
C PHE A 140 -10.36 1.66 -1.11
N SER A 141 -10.29 0.56 -1.85
CA SER A 141 -11.31 -0.49 -1.79
C SER A 141 -11.43 -1.16 -0.41
N SER A 142 -10.40 -1.06 0.45
CA SER A 142 -10.48 -1.58 1.82
C SER A 142 -11.64 -0.99 2.64
N ILE A 143 -11.91 0.33 2.57
CA ILE A 143 -13.05 0.94 3.29
C ILE A 143 -14.39 0.45 2.69
N TRP A 144 -14.42 0.18 1.39
CA TRP A 144 -15.61 -0.35 0.71
C TRP A 144 -15.86 -1.82 1.05
N VAL A 145 -14.80 -2.62 1.26
CA VAL A 145 -14.94 -4.00 1.75
C VAL A 145 -15.53 -4.01 3.15
N ALA A 146 -15.07 -3.11 4.04
CA ALA A 146 -15.62 -2.99 5.39
C ALA A 146 -17.12 -2.61 5.37
N TRP A 147 -17.50 -1.63 4.56
CA TRP A 147 -18.92 -1.26 4.36
C TRP A 147 -19.74 -2.37 3.72
N GLY A 148 -19.18 -3.06 2.72
CA GLY A 148 -19.82 -4.21 2.10
C GLY A 148 -20.13 -5.31 3.11
N ALA A 149 -19.22 -5.59 4.05
CA ALA A 149 -19.44 -6.57 5.10
C ALA A 149 -20.48 -6.09 6.13
N HIS A 150 -20.48 -4.80 6.47
CA HIS A 150 -21.53 -4.21 7.29
C HIS A 150 -22.92 -4.43 6.65
N TRP A 151 -23.08 -4.10 5.37
CA TRP A 151 -24.36 -4.32 4.67
C TRP A 151 -24.71 -5.79 4.47
N ALA A 152 -23.70 -6.64 4.24
CA ALA A 152 -23.88 -8.09 4.16
C ALA A 152 -24.39 -8.67 5.48
N SER A 153 -23.98 -8.11 6.64
CA SER A 153 -24.54 -8.51 7.93
C SER A 153 -26.04 -8.17 8.07
N GLY A 154 -26.53 -7.17 7.33
CA GLY A 154 -27.94 -6.82 7.18
C GLY A 154 -28.64 -7.51 6.00
N GLY A 155 -27.99 -8.47 5.33
CA GLY A 155 -28.55 -9.25 4.22
C GLY A 155 -28.30 -8.68 2.81
N VAL A 156 -27.58 -7.56 2.67
CA VAL A 156 -27.28 -6.93 1.38
C VAL A 156 -25.85 -7.25 0.94
N TYR A 157 -25.69 -8.32 0.18
CA TYR A 157 -24.36 -8.86 -0.20
C TYR A 157 -23.78 -8.24 -1.48
N VAL A 158 -24.61 -7.67 -2.35
CA VAL A 158 -24.20 -7.20 -3.70
C VAL A 158 -23.02 -6.22 -3.65
N PRO A 159 -22.97 -5.21 -2.77
CA PRO A 159 -21.83 -4.28 -2.72
C PRO A 159 -20.52 -4.98 -2.36
N LEU A 160 -20.55 -5.90 -1.38
CA LEU A 160 -19.36 -6.65 -0.96
C LEU A 160 -18.78 -7.47 -2.11
N VAL A 161 -19.65 -8.18 -2.82
CA VAL A 161 -19.27 -8.97 -3.99
C VAL A 161 -18.71 -8.09 -5.09
N ALA A 162 -19.35 -6.97 -5.39
CA ALA A 162 -18.91 -6.04 -6.43
C ALA A 162 -17.48 -5.55 -6.16
N VAL A 163 -17.18 -5.18 -4.91
CA VAL A 163 -15.85 -4.72 -4.50
C VAL A 163 -14.81 -5.83 -4.65
N PHE A 164 -15.09 -7.04 -4.19
CA PHE A 164 -14.18 -8.18 -4.37
C PHE A 164 -13.99 -8.57 -5.83
N GLY A 165 -15.05 -8.53 -6.64
CA GLY A 165 -14.98 -8.80 -8.07
C GLY A 165 -14.12 -7.79 -8.82
N VAL A 166 -14.29 -6.50 -8.53
CA VAL A 166 -13.44 -5.43 -9.08
C VAL A 166 -12.00 -5.60 -8.62
N ALA A 167 -11.75 -5.92 -7.35
CA ALA A 167 -10.40 -6.13 -6.81
C ALA A 167 -9.69 -7.32 -7.45
N ALA A 168 -10.39 -8.44 -7.67
CA ALA A 168 -9.84 -9.60 -8.38
C ALA A 168 -9.54 -9.27 -9.85
N ALA A 169 -10.42 -8.51 -10.51
CA ALA A 169 -10.20 -8.06 -11.88
C ALA A 169 -9.00 -7.11 -12.00
N THR A 170 -8.85 -6.16 -11.07
CA THR A 170 -7.72 -5.23 -11.08
C THR A 170 -6.40 -5.92 -10.78
N ASP A 171 -6.35 -6.95 -9.93
CA ASP A 171 -5.13 -7.72 -9.68
C ASP A 171 -4.62 -8.45 -10.95
N LEU A 172 -5.54 -9.03 -11.72
CA LEU A 172 -5.23 -9.65 -13.02
C LEU A 172 -4.70 -8.63 -14.04
N VAL A 173 -5.32 -7.45 -14.08
CA VAL A 173 -4.92 -6.36 -14.97
C VAL A 173 -3.57 -5.78 -14.56
N ASP A 174 -3.33 -5.60 -13.27
CA ASP A 174 -2.08 -5.07 -12.71
C ASP A 174 -0.90 -6.00 -13.03
N GLY A 175 -1.09 -7.31 -12.84
CA GLY A 175 -0.10 -8.32 -13.20
C GLY A 175 0.24 -8.30 -14.70
N TRP A 176 -0.74 -8.09 -15.57
CA TRP A 176 -0.50 -7.95 -17.01
C TRP A 176 0.20 -6.63 -17.37
N LEU A 177 -0.19 -5.52 -16.73
CA LEU A 177 0.30 -4.19 -17.03
C LEU A 177 1.74 -3.98 -16.53
N ALA A 178 2.05 -4.47 -15.34
CA ALA A 178 3.40 -4.44 -14.76
C ALA A 178 4.42 -5.16 -15.65
N ARG A 179 4.02 -6.27 -16.30
CA ARG A 179 4.88 -7.03 -17.22
C ARG A 179 5.13 -6.32 -18.55
N ARG A 180 4.28 -5.38 -18.98
CA ARG A 180 4.35 -4.76 -20.32
C ARG A 180 4.87 -3.32 -20.34
N ARG A 181 4.80 -2.59 -19.23
CA ARG A 181 4.97 -1.12 -19.24
C ARG A 181 6.28 -0.60 -18.65
N HIS A 182 7.13 -1.43 -18.04
CA HIS A 182 8.40 -1.01 -17.41
C HIS A 182 8.26 0.23 -16.50
N ALA A 183 7.07 0.43 -15.92
CA ALA A 183 6.66 1.66 -15.26
C ALA A 183 6.73 1.57 -13.73
N ALA A 184 7.48 0.60 -13.20
CA ALA A 184 7.62 0.41 -11.77
C ALA A 184 8.36 1.61 -11.14
N THR A 185 7.78 2.17 -10.09
CA THR A 185 8.42 3.25 -9.31
C THR A 185 9.05 2.69 -8.04
N ARG A 186 10.06 3.40 -7.51
CA ARG A 186 10.63 3.10 -6.18
C ARG A 186 9.58 3.19 -5.08
N TRP A 187 8.75 4.24 -5.13
CA TRP A 187 7.67 4.44 -4.17
C TRP A 187 6.65 3.30 -4.21
N GLY A 188 6.14 2.94 -5.40
CA GLY A 188 5.20 1.83 -5.57
C GLY A 188 5.73 0.53 -4.99
N ARG A 189 6.99 0.18 -5.29
CA ARG A 189 7.62 -1.04 -4.72
C ARG A 189 7.62 -1.09 -3.19
N LEU A 190 7.78 0.06 -2.52
CA LEU A 190 7.77 0.13 -1.06
C LEU A 190 6.35 0.17 -0.50
N TYR A 191 5.44 0.82 -1.21
CA TYR A 191 4.08 1.11 -0.79
C TYR A 191 3.11 -0.05 -1.05
N ASP A 192 3.30 -0.81 -2.14
CA ASP A 192 2.43 -1.93 -2.52
C ASP A 192 2.25 -2.95 -1.39
N PRO A 193 3.31 -3.45 -0.70
CA PRO A 193 3.13 -4.42 0.39
C PRO A 193 2.36 -3.86 1.59
N PHE A 194 2.41 -2.54 1.81
CA PHE A 194 1.67 -1.87 2.88
C PHE A 194 0.18 -1.83 2.54
N ILE A 195 -0.16 -1.38 1.34
CA ILE A 195 -1.54 -1.32 0.88
C ILE A 195 -2.16 -2.71 0.71
N ASP A 196 -1.42 -3.67 0.15
CA ASP A 196 -1.87 -5.06 0.09
C ASP A 196 -2.15 -5.60 1.50
N GLY A 197 -1.29 -5.27 2.46
CA GLY A 197 -1.49 -5.63 3.86
C GLY A 197 -2.78 -5.07 4.44
N ILE A 198 -3.09 -3.80 4.19
CA ILE A 198 -4.36 -3.18 4.60
C ILE A 198 -5.53 -3.88 3.92
N PHE A 199 -5.49 -4.03 2.59
CA PHE A 199 -6.58 -4.64 1.83
C PHE A 199 -6.89 -6.07 2.28
N PHE A 200 -5.87 -6.94 2.38
CA PHE A 200 -6.08 -8.33 2.79
C PHE A 200 -6.46 -8.45 4.27
N SER A 201 -5.94 -7.60 5.15
CA SER A 201 -6.33 -7.61 6.57
C SER A 201 -7.78 -7.18 6.75
N VAL A 202 -8.18 -6.05 6.14
CA VAL A 202 -9.57 -5.57 6.19
C VAL A 202 -10.52 -6.58 5.54
N SER A 203 -10.12 -7.20 4.43
CA SER A 203 -10.92 -8.25 3.78
C SER A 203 -11.11 -9.47 4.67
N ALA A 204 -10.06 -9.97 5.31
CA ALA A 204 -10.15 -11.12 6.20
C ALA A 204 -10.99 -10.81 7.44
N ILE A 205 -10.82 -9.64 8.05
CA ILE A 205 -11.63 -9.17 9.19
C ILE A 205 -13.11 -9.03 8.78
N SER A 206 -13.36 -8.46 7.61
CA SER A 206 -14.70 -8.25 7.06
C SER A 206 -15.43 -9.58 6.82
N LEU A 207 -14.75 -10.54 6.18
CA LEU A 207 -15.29 -11.89 5.97
C LEU A 207 -15.48 -12.64 7.30
N ALA A 208 -14.63 -12.40 8.30
CA ALA A 208 -14.81 -12.97 9.64
C ALA A 208 -16.00 -12.38 10.39
N ALA A 209 -16.25 -11.07 10.23
CA ALA A 209 -17.38 -10.38 10.84
C ALA A 209 -18.74 -10.93 10.34
N ILE A 210 -18.80 -11.39 9.09
CA ILE A 210 -19.99 -12.04 8.50
C ILE A 210 -19.96 -13.58 8.60
N GLY A 211 -19.01 -14.15 9.34
CA GLY A 211 -18.95 -15.60 9.61
C GLY A 211 -18.47 -16.50 8.47
N VAL A 212 -17.94 -15.93 7.38
CA VAL A 212 -17.46 -16.71 6.22
C VAL A 212 -16.09 -17.36 6.50
N VAL A 213 -15.20 -16.64 7.18
CA VAL A 213 -13.90 -17.17 7.64
C VAL A 213 -13.81 -17.08 9.17
N PRO A 214 -13.07 -17.97 9.84
CA PRO A 214 -12.95 -17.91 11.28
C PRO A 214 -12.07 -16.74 11.73
N GLN A 215 -12.39 -16.16 12.89
CA GLN A 215 -11.68 -15.00 13.45
C GLN A 215 -10.17 -15.24 13.64
N TRP A 216 -9.78 -16.47 14.01
CA TRP A 216 -8.36 -16.81 14.18
C TRP A 216 -7.57 -16.67 12.87
N LEU A 217 -8.18 -16.96 11.72
CA LEU A 217 -7.53 -16.84 10.42
C LEU A 217 -7.39 -15.37 10.03
N ALA A 218 -8.41 -14.56 10.30
CA ALA A 218 -8.33 -13.11 10.10
C ALA A 218 -7.22 -12.47 10.95
N ALA A 219 -7.09 -12.88 12.21
CA ALA A 219 -6.00 -12.46 13.09
C ALA A 219 -4.64 -12.90 12.56
N LEU A 220 -4.53 -14.15 12.07
CA LEU A 220 -3.31 -14.69 11.48
C LEU A 220 -2.87 -13.93 10.22
N ILE A 221 -3.81 -13.64 9.32
CA ILE A 221 -3.57 -12.83 8.11
C ILE A 221 -3.12 -11.42 8.49
N THR A 222 -3.82 -10.78 9.42
CA THR A 222 -3.46 -9.43 9.89
C THR A 222 -2.05 -9.41 10.49
N PHE A 223 -1.74 -10.40 11.33
CA PHE A 223 -0.41 -10.56 11.91
C PHE A 223 0.67 -10.76 10.84
N ARG A 224 0.39 -11.55 9.80
CA ARG A 224 1.32 -11.83 8.70
C ARG A 224 1.79 -10.58 7.97
N TYR A 225 0.92 -9.59 7.80
CA TYR A 225 1.24 -8.31 7.15
C TYR A 225 1.77 -7.27 8.13
N ALA A 226 1.26 -7.24 9.36
CA ALA A 226 1.72 -6.30 10.39
C ALA A 226 3.12 -6.66 10.93
N PHE A 227 3.46 -7.94 11.07
CA PHE A 227 4.69 -8.40 11.70
C PHE A 227 5.97 -7.86 11.04
N PRO A 228 6.16 -7.91 9.71
CA PRO A 228 7.35 -7.35 9.08
C PRO A 228 7.48 -5.83 9.25
N ILE A 229 6.36 -5.10 9.26
CA ILE A 229 6.34 -3.64 9.42
C ILE A 229 6.74 -3.28 10.86
N VAL A 230 6.07 -3.90 11.85
CA VAL A 230 6.33 -3.67 13.27
C VAL A 230 7.74 -4.14 13.64
N GLY A 231 8.16 -5.32 13.18
CA GLY A 231 9.49 -5.86 13.42
C GLY A 231 10.59 -5.02 12.78
N GLY A 232 10.38 -4.57 11.53
CA GLY A 232 11.27 -3.63 10.84
C GLY A 232 11.43 -2.32 11.61
N MET A 233 10.32 -1.73 12.04
CA MET A 233 10.30 -0.48 12.77
C MET A 233 10.94 -0.60 14.16
N ALA A 234 10.61 -1.66 14.90
CA ALA A 234 11.22 -1.93 16.21
C ALA A 234 12.73 -2.14 16.10
N PHE A 235 13.20 -2.89 15.10
CA PHE A 235 14.63 -3.11 14.90
C PHE A 235 15.34 -1.81 14.48
N LEU A 236 14.70 -0.98 13.67
CA LEU A 236 15.21 0.35 13.31
C LEU A 236 15.35 1.26 14.54
N PHE A 237 14.34 1.34 15.41
CA PHE A 237 14.39 2.23 16.57
C PHE A 237 15.28 1.71 17.70
N VAL A 238 15.30 0.40 17.93
CA VAL A 238 16.06 -0.21 19.04
C VAL A 238 17.52 -0.45 18.65
N ARG A 239 17.76 -1.02 17.46
CA ARG A 239 19.11 -1.42 17.02
C ARG A 239 19.75 -0.43 16.06
N ARG A 240 19.04 0.62 15.60
CA ARG A 240 19.53 1.64 14.64
C ARG A 240 20.14 1.01 13.39
N ARG A 241 19.60 -0.13 12.97
CA ARG A 241 20.02 -0.88 11.78
C ARG A 241 18.78 -1.20 10.96
N THR A 242 18.93 -1.19 9.64
CA THR A 242 17.88 -1.61 8.70
C THR A 242 17.84 -3.13 8.62
N LEU A 243 16.69 -3.76 8.89
CA LEU A 243 16.48 -5.16 8.51
C LEU A 243 16.38 -5.25 6.99
N ARG A 244 17.27 -6.01 6.37
CA ARG A 244 17.13 -6.41 4.97
C ARG A 244 16.13 -7.55 4.89
N VAL A 245 14.83 -7.22 4.89
CA VAL A 245 13.78 -8.23 4.66
C VAL A 245 13.89 -8.71 3.21
N ARG A 246 14.41 -9.93 3.03
CA ARG A 246 14.50 -10.56 1.72
C ARG A 246 13.16 -11.22 1.37
N HIS A 247 12.71 -11.07 0.13
CA HIS A 247 11.56 -11.82 -0.37
C HIS A 247 11.86 -13.33 -0.34
N THR A 248 11.01 -14.09 0.33
CA THR A 248 11.10 -15.56 0.39
C THR A 248 10.05 -16.20 -0.53
N MET A 249 10.37 -17.36 -1.10
CA MET A 249 9.40 -18.15 -1.89
C MET A 249 8.13 -18.44 -1.09
N TRP A 250 8.33 -18.86 0.16
CA TRP A 250 7.25 -19.09 1.12
C TRP A 250 6.43 -17.84 1.44
N GLY A 251 7.08 -16.67 1.51
CA GLY A 251 6.40 -15.39 1.64
C GLY A 251 5.42 -15.15 0.48
N ARG A 252 5.86 -15.37 -0.76
CA ARG A 252 4.99 -15.25 -1.94
C ARG A 252 3.86 -16.28 -1.95
N LEU A 253 4.17 -17.53 -1.61
CA LEU A 253 3.17 -18.60 -1.54
C LEU A 253 2.10 -18.29 -0.49
N SER A 254 2.49 -17.79 0.68
CA SER A 254 1.53 -17.38 1.72
C SER A 254 0.63 -16.24 1.25
N SER A 255 1.18 -15.20 0.62
CA SER A 255 0.37 -14.08 0.10
C SER A 255 -0.58 -14.52 -1.02
N GLY A 256 -0.11 -15.40 -1.93
CA GLY A 256 -0.98 -15.99 -2.95
C GLY A 256 -2.09 -16.86 -2.35
N GLY A 257 -1.76 -17.69 -1.35
CA GLY A 257 -2.75 -18.51 -0.64
C GLY A 257 -3.80 -17.67 0.09
N ILE A 258 -3.40 -16.56 0.72
CA ILE A 258 -4.32 -15.60 1.35
C ILE A 258 -5.24 -14.98 0.30
N ALA A 259 -4.70 -14.53 -0.83
CA ALA A 259 -5.49 -13.98 -1.92
C ALA A 259 -6.53 -14.99 -2.43
N VAL A 260 -6.11 -16.23 -2.72
CA VAL A 260 -7.02 -17.30 -3.14
C VAL A 260 -8.09 -17.55 -2.08
N THR A 261 -7.73 -17.59 -0.80
CA THR A 261 -8.69 -17.84 0.29
C THR A 261 -9.73 -16.73 0.38
N VAL A 262 -9.31 -15.46 0.37
CA VAL A 262 -10.19 -14.29 0.47
C VAL A 262 -11.10 -14.20 -0.76
N PHE A 263 -10.56 -14.33 -1.97
CA PHE A 263 -11.34 -14.25 -3.19
C PHE A 263 -12.26 -15.46 -3.40
N ALA A 264 -11.83 -16.67 -3.04
CA ALA A 264 -12.70 -17.85 -3.08
C ALA A 264 -13.83 -17.74 -2.06
N ALA A 265 -13.55 -17.27 -0.84
CA ALA A 265 -14.56 -17.01 0.17
C ALA A 265 -15.61 -16.01 -0.33
N ALA A 266 -15.18 -14.88 -0.92
CA ALA A 266 -16.08 -13.88 -1.49
C ALA A 266 -16.89 -14.44 -2.68
N GLY A 267 -16.23 -15.12 -3.62
CA GLY A 267 -16.85 -15.67 -4.82
C GLY A 267 -17.85 -16.79 -4.53
N MET A 268 -17.54 -17.69 -3.59
CA MET A 268 -18.47 -18.75 -3.19
C MET A 268 -19.67 -18.20 -2.42
N THR A 269 -19.46 -17.18 -1.58
CA THR A 269 -20.57 -16.48 -0.90
C THR A 269 -21.52 -15.85 -1.92
N TRP A 270 -20.98 -15.24 -2.98
CA TRP A 270 -21.80 -14.70 -4.07
C TRP A 270 -22.60 -15.75 -4.83
N LEU A 271 -21.98 -16.89 -5.12
CA LEU A 271 -22.62 -18.01 -5.83
C LEU A 271 -23.58 -18.82 -4.95
N GLY A 272 -23.70 -18.50 -3.65
CA GLY A 272 -24.47 -19.27 -2.69
C GLY A 272 -23.91 -20.66 -2.42
N LEU A 273 -22.62 -20.88 -2.72
CA LEU A 273 -21.94 -22.16 -2.54
C LEU A 273 -21.32 -22.24 -1.14
N PRO A 274 -21.37 -23.42 -0.48
CA PRO A 274 -20.82 -23.58 0.87
C PRO A 274 -19.29 -23.53 0.84
N PHE A 275 -18.71 -22.40 1.25
CA PHE A 275 -17.26 -22.23 1.37
C PHE A 275 -16.62 -23.24 2.33
N SER A 276 -17.40 -23.79 3.28
CA SER A 276 -16.97 -24.82 4.23
C SER A 276 -16.40 -26.08 3.56
N THR A 277 -16.76 -26.36 2.31
CA THR A 277 -16.26 -27.53 1.56
C THR A 277 -14.78 -27.41 1.19
N VAL A 278 -14.33 -26.21 0.82
CA VAL A 278 -12.94 -25.94 0.39
C VAL A 278 -12.10 -25.26 1.47
N ALA A 279 -12.77 -24.62 2.44
CA ALA A 279 -12.17 -23.83 3.50
C ALA A 279 -11.04 -24.58 4.26
N PRO A 280 -11.22 -25.83 4.75
CA PRO A 280 -10.18 -26.51 5.52
C PRO A 280 -8.87 -26.66 4.73
N GLY A 281 -8.96 -27.02 3.45
CA GLY A 281 -7.79 -27.18 2.59
C GLY A 281 -7.05 -25.86 2.36
N LEU A 282 -7.78 -24.78 2.08
CA LEU A 282 -7.22 -23.44 1.91
C LEU A 282 -6.55 -22.93 3.20
N TYR A 283 -7.18 -23.16 4.34
CA TYR A 283 -6.65 -22.74 5.65
C TYR A 283 -5.36 -23.47 5.97
N VAL A 284 -5.32 -24.79 5.77
CA VAL A 284 -4.10 -25.60 5.97
C VAL A 284 -2.99 -25.13 5.03
N ALA A 285 -3.29 -24.87 3.76
CA ALA A 285 -2.31 -24.37 2.79
C ALA A 285 -1.73 -23.01 3.21
N VAL A 286 -2.57 -22.07 3.66
CA VAL A 286 -2.13 -20.76 4.18
C VAL A 286 -1.24 -20.94 5.42
N CYS A 287 -1.65 -21.77 6.37
CA CYS A 287 -0.88 -22.04 7.58
C CYS A 287 0.49 -22.65 7.28
N ILE A 288 0.56 -23.65 6.40
CA ILE A 288 1.82 -24.28 5.98
C ILE A 288 2.73 -23.26 5.30
N ALA A 289 2.20 -22.47 4.36
CA ALA A 289 2.98 -21.47 3.64
C ALA A 289 3.51 -20.37 4.58
N MET A 290 2.70 -19.95 5.56
CA MET A 290 3.10 -18.98 6.57
C MET A 290 4.16 -19.54 7.53
N LEU A 291 4.00 -20.78 7.99
CA LEU A 291 4.98 -21.45 8.84
C LEU A 291 6.32 -21.59 8.10
N GLY A 292 6.29 -22.03 6.83
CA GLY A 292 7.47 -22.08 5.98
C GLY A 292 8.14 -20.72 5.82
N ALA A 293 7.36 -19.65 5.68
CA ALA A 293 7.88 -18.28 5.59
C ALA A 293 8.56 -17.86 6.89
N PHE A 294 7.93 -18.14 8.03
CA PHE A 294 8.46 -17.82 9.36
C PHE A 294 9.76 -18.58 9.65
N ILE A 295 9.78 -19.90 9.43
CA ILE A 295 10.99 -20.73 9.60
C ILE A 295 12.11 -20.21 8.69
N THR A 296 11.82 -19.89 7.43
CA THR A 296 12.83 -19.36 6.51
C THR A 296 13.41 -18.03 6.99
N ILE A 297 12.57 -17.15 7.53
CA ILE A 297 13.02 -15.86 8.09
C ILE A 297 13.90 -16.09 9.31
N LEU A 298 13.54 -17.02 10.21
CA LEU A 298 14.35 -17.36 11.37
C LEU A 298 15.71 -17.94 10.98
N LEU A 299 15.73 -18.97 10.12
CA LEU A 299 16.98 -19.64 9.71
C LEU A 299 17.93 -18.66 9.00
N LYS A 300 17.41 -17.86 8.05
CA LYS A 300 18.23 -16.87 7.34
C LYS A 300 18.60 -15.67 8.21
N GLY A 301 17.80 -15.36 9.23
CA GLY A 301 18.11 -14.34 10.21
C GLY A 301 19.26 -14.76 11.13
N ILE A 302 19.35 -16.06 11.46
CA ILE A 302 20.43 -16.64 12.28
C ILE A 302 21.74 -16.69 11.50
N GLU A 303 21.73 -17.02 10.21
CA GLU A 303 22.95 -17.04 9.37
C GLU A 303 23.64 -15.66 9.18
N GLN A 304 22.97 -14.57 9.54
CA GLN A 304 23.47 -13.19 9.36
C GLN A 304 23.79 -12.46 10.68
N ALA A 305 23.59 -13.12 11.83
CA ALA A 305 23.88 -12.59 13.16
C ALA A 305 25.24 -13.09 13.67
#